data_AF-A0A1I4KJZ7-F1
#
_entry.id   AF-A0A1I4KJZ7-F1
#
_cell.length_a   1.000
_cell.length_b   1.000
_cell.length_c   1.000
_cell.angle_alpha   90.00
_cell.angle_beta   90.00
_cell.angle_gamma   90.00
#
_symmetry.space_group_name_H-M   'P 1'
#
loop_
_entity.id
_entity.type
_entity.pdbx_description
1 polymer ?
#
loop_
_entity_poly.entity_id
_entity_poly.type
_entity_poly.pdbx_seq_one_letter_code
_entity_poly.pdbx_strand_id
1 'polypeptide(L)'
;MLLIALNQRKIEFTLPQERMPEWYGISADTAGKGINELRRHGILDHLDDEWFDTLKTRSGRGSRPVYSLWPPFTPRGLGEPTADEQAAAEVPSGTVPKK
;
A
#
# COMPACT_ATOMS: atom_id res chain seq x y z
N MET A 1 12.47 -10.44 2.16
CA MET A 1 11.33 -9.52 1.98
C MET A 1 11.79 -8.10 1.65
N LEU A 2 12.86 -7.58 2.27
CA LEU A 2 13.38 -6.23 1.98
C LEU A 2 13.60 -5.93 0.49
N LEU A 3 14.20 -6.85 -0.26
CA LEU A 3 14.45 -6.66 -1.70
C LEU A 3 13.16 -6.46 -2.51
N ILE A 4 12.08 -7.18 -2.15
CA ILE A 4 10.78 -7.04 -2.81
C ILE A 4 10.17 -5.67 -2.50
N ALA A 5 10.30 -5.20 -1.26
CA ALA A 5 9.86 -3.86 -0.86
C ALA A 5 10.65 -2.76 -1.59
N LEU A 6 11.98 -2.86 -1.65
CA LEU A 6 12.84 -1.92 -2.38
C LEU A 6 12.54 -1.89 -3.88
N ASN A 7 12.15 -3.03 -4.46
CA ASN A 7 11.83 -3.11 -5.88
C ASN A 7 10.50 -2.41 -6.24
N GLN A 8 9.65 -2.07 -5.26
CA GLN A 8 8.41 -1.36 -5.55
C GLN A 8 8.66 0.04 -6.11
N ARG A 9 9.80 0.66 -5.77
CA ARG A 9 10.18 2.02 -6.21
C ARG A 9 9.03 3.03 -6.10
N LYS A 10 8.32 3.00 -4.98
CA LYS A 10 7.23 3.91 -4.61
C LYS A 10 7.36 4.30 -3.14
N ILE A 11 6.91 5.50 -2.81
CA ILE A 11 6.86 5.99 -1.42
C ILE A 11 5.91 5.11 -0.60
N GLU A 12 4.75 4.81 -1.18
CA GLU A 12 3.72 3.94 -0.61
C GLU A 12 3.46 2.77 -1.56
N PHE A 13 3.36 1.57 -1.02
CA PHE A 13 3.15 0.37 -1.81
C PHE A 13 2.44 -0.72 -1.02
N THR A 14 1.77 -1.59 -1.74
CA THR A 14 1.04 -2.73 -1.15
C THR A 14 1.89 -3.98 -1.20
N LEU A 15 1.89 -4.76 -0.12
CA LEU A 15 2.45 -6.11 -0.11
C LEU A 15 1.35 -7.14 0.16
N PRO A 16 0.56 -7.51 -0.87
CA PRO A 16 -0.53 -8.46 -0.71
C PRO A 16 0.01 -9.89 -0.51
N GLN A 17 0.00 -10.35 0.74
CA GLN A 17 0.55 -11.64 1.16
C GLN A 17 0.02 -12.82 0.32
N GLU A 18 -1.26 -12.79 -0.05
CA GLU A 18 -1.93 -13.83 -0.85
C GLU A 18 -1.36 -13.97 -2.27
N ARG A 19 -0.79 -12.91 -2.84
CA ARG A 19 -0.24 -12.90 -4.20
C ARG A 19 1.26 -13.20 -4.24
N MET A 20 1.92 -13.22 -3.09
CA MET A 20 3.37 -13.45 -2.99
C MET A 20 3.81 -14.80 -3.58
N PRO A 21 3.06 -15.91 -3.45
CA PRO A 21 3.41 -17.16 -4.12
C PRO A 21 3.41 -17.05 -5.63
N GLU A 22 2.41 -16.36 -6.19
CA GLU A 22 2.24 -16.18 -7.63
C GLU A 22 3.28 -15.23 -8.22
N TRP A 23 3.58 -14.12 -7.53
CA TRP A 23 4.46 -13.07 -8.04
C TRP A 23 5.95 -13.34 -7.83
N TYR A 24 6.30 -13.98 -6.71
CA TYR A 24 7.69 -14.08 -6.26
C TYR A 24 8.10 -15.51 -5.90
N GLY A 25 7.21 -16.51 -6.04
CA GLY A 25 7.53 -17.91 -5.71
C GLY A 25 7.76 -18.18 -4.22
N ILE A 26 7.34 -17.25 -3.34
CA ILE A 26 7.49 -17.39 -1.89
C ILE A 26 6.13 -17.68 -1.26
N SER A 27 6.09 -18.58 -0.29
CA SER A 27 4.82 -18.91 0.38
C SER A 27 4.21 -17.67 1.07
N ALA A 28 2.88 -17.65 1.18
CA ALA A 28 2.18 -16.59 1.90
C ALA A 28 2.67 -16.49 3.35
N ASP A 29 2.88 -17.62 4.05
CA ASP A 29 3.40 -17.64 5.42
C ASP A 29 4.82 -17.05 5.52
N THR A 30 5.72 -17.43 4.61
CA THR A 30 7.08 -16.86 4.53
C THR A 30 7.04 -15.35 4.27
N ALA A 31 6.16 -14.90 3.38
CA ALA A 31 5.99 -13.49 3.10
C ALA A 31 5.47 -12.73 4.33
N GLY A 32 4.47 -13.26 5.03
CA GLY A 32 3.93 -12.68 6.26
C GLY A 32 4.98 -12.56 7.36
N LYS A 33 5.78 -13.62 7.57
CA LYS A 33 6.91 -13.60 8.51
C LYS A 33 7.94 -12.52 8.14
N GLY A 34 8.30 -12.42 6.87
CA GLY A 34 9.23 -11.42 6.39
C GLY A 34 8.71 -9.98 6.50
N ILE A 35 7.42 -9.74 6.25
CA ILE A 35 6.79 -8.42 6.45
C ILE A 35 6.82 -8.06 7.94
N ASN A 36 6.41 -8.98 8.81
CA ASN A 36 6.41 -8.76 10.25
C ASN A 36 7.83 -8.50 10.79
N GLU A 37 8.83 -9.24 10.30
CA GLU A 37 10.23 -9.01 10.64
C GLU A 37 10.67 -7.57 10.30
N LEU A 38 10.41 -7.09 9.09
CA LEU A 38 10.75 -5.72 8.70
C LEU A 38 10.05 -4.66 9.54
N ARG A 39 8.78 -4.88 9.90
CA ARG A 39 8.02 -3.99 10.78
C ARG A 39 8.63 -3.92 12.19
N ARG A 40 8.95 -5.08 12.78
CA ARG A 40 9.60 -5.14 14.10
C ARG A 40 10.96 -4.45 14.12
N HIS A 41 11.68 -4.45 13.00
CA HIS A 41 12.97 -3.76 12.87
C HIS A 41 12.85 -2.27 12.50
N GLY A 42 11.64 -1.72 12.38
CA GLY A 42 11.42 -0.32 12.03
C GLY A 42 11.85 0.01 10.59
N ILE A 43 11.96 -0.98 9.71
CA ILE A 43 12.36 -0.81 8.31
C ILE A 43 11.13 -0.55 7.43
N LEU A 44 10.00 -1.16 7.78
CA LEU A 44 8.74 -1.07 7.06
C LEU A 44 7.67 -0.52 8.00
N ASP A 45 6.99 0.55 7.60
CA ASP A 45 5.89 1.12 8.35
C ASP A 45 4.55 0.81 7.68
N HIS A 46 3.52 0.57 8.49
CA HIS A 46 2.16 0.33 8.00
C HIS A 46 1.38 1.63 8.05
N LEU A 47 0.97 2.12 6.90
CA LEU A 47 0.35 3.44 6.77
C LEU A 47 -1.18 3.35 6.83
N ASP A 48 -1.77 2.46 6.06
CA ASP A 48 -3.22 2.33 5.92
C ASP A 48 -3.60 0.97 5.30
N ASP A 49 -4.89 0.72 5.16
CA ASP A 49 -5.48 -0.37 4.39
C ASP A 49 -6.25 0.17 3.19
N GLU A 50 -5.78 -0.16 1.99
CA GLU A 50 -6.46 0.21 0.74
C GLU A 50 -7.59 -0.78 0.46
N TRP A 51 -8.82 -0.27 0.30
CA TRP A 51 -9.99 -1.06 -0.06
C TRP A 51 -10.14 -1.18 -1.57
N PHE A 52 -10.47 -2.38 -2.05
CA PHE A 52 -10.73 -2.64 -3.45
C PHE A 52 -11.95 -3.54 -3.62
N ASP A 53 -12.68 -3.38 -4.73
CA ASP A 53 -13.82 -4.23 -5.04
C ASP A 53 -13.36 -5.62 -5.50
N THR A 54 -14.01 -6.66 -4.99
CA THR A 54 -13.69 -8.05 -5.32
C THR A 54 -14.91 -8.95 -5.24
N LEU A 55 -14.99 -9.94 -6.14
CA LEU A 55 -16.03 -10.98 -6.08
C LEU A 55 -15.65 -12.13 -5.14
N LYS A 56 -14.44 -12.10 -4.54
CA LYS A 56 -13.95 -13.17 -3.66
C LYS A 56 -14.56 -13.16 -2.26
N THR A 57 -15.15 -12.04 -1.84
CA THR A 57 -15.75 -11.85 -0.52
C THR A 57 -17.25 -11.60 -0.64
N ARG A 58 -18.02 -12.01 0.37
CA ARG A 58 -19.48 -11.82 0.39
C ARG A 58 -19.89 -10.35 0.33
N SER A 59 -19.09 -9.46 0.92
CA SER A 59 -19.32 -8.01 0.92
C SER A 59 -19.03 -7.35 -0.43
N GLY A 60 -18.39 -8.05 -1.37
CA GLY A 60 -17.93 -7.47 -2.62
C GLY A 60 -16.66 -6.61 -2.48
N ARG A 61 -16.02 -6.59 -1.31
CA ARG A 61 -14.85 -5.74 -1.02
C ARG A 61 -13.76 -6.52 -0.30
N GLY A 62 -12.51 -6.24 -0.67
CA GLY A 62 -11.30 -6.69 0.02
C GLY A 62 -10.47 -5.50 0.48
N SER A 63 -9.58 -5.71 1.44
CA SER A 63 -8.58 -4.73 1.84
C SER A 63 -7.18 -5.27 1.60
N ARG A 64 -6.23 -4.38 1.34
CA ARG A 64 -4.80 -4.71 1.27
C ARG A 64 -3.99 -3.67 2.05
N PRO A 65 -3.02 -4.11 2.86
CA PRO A 65 -2.22 -3.19 3.64
C PRO A 65 -1.26 -2.40 2.74
N VAL A 66 -1.18 -1.10 3.02
CA VAL A 66 -0.25 -0.14 2.43
C VAL A 66 0.91 0.07 3.39
N TYR A 67 2.11 0.08 2.85
CA TYR A 67 3.35 0.24 3.58
C TYR A 67 4.24 1.30 2.96
N SER A 68 5.16 1.81 3.76
CA SER A 68 6.31 2.61 3.31
C SER A 68 7.61 2.09 3.92
N LEU A 69 8.73 2.40 3.28
CA LEU A 69 10.06 2.10 3.82
C LEU A 69 10.57 3.28 4.63
N TRP A 70 11.22 2.99 5.76
CA TRP A 70 11.87 4.01 6.59
C TRP A 70 13.33 4.23 6.15
N PRO A 71 13.91 5.43 6.34
CA PRO A 71 15.34 5.67 6.10
C PRO A 71 16.24 4.65 6.82
N PRO A 72 17.32 4.15 6.19
CA PRO A 72 17.93 4.60 4.93
C PRO A 72 17.36 3.94 3.66
N PHE A 73 16.27 3.17 3.78
CA PHE A 73 15.69 2.36 2.71
C PHE A 73 14.57 3.07 1.93
N THR A 74 14.22 4.29 2.33
CA THR A 74 13.33 5.16 1.55
C THR A 74 13.84 5.28 0.12
N PRO A 75 12.96 5.14 -0.89
CA PRO A 75 13.37 5.25 -2.27
C PRO A 75 13.83 6.68 -2.57
N ARG A 76 15.06 6.81 -3.08
CA ARG A 76 15.66 8.11 -3.40
C ARG A 76 15.31 8.50 -4.84
N GLY A 77 15.15 9.80 -5.08
CA GLY A 77 14.99 10.35 -6.42
C GLY A 77 13.60 10.15 -7.04
N LEU A 78 12.58 9.79 -6.25
CA LEU A 78 11.18 9.73 -6.70
C LEU A 78 10.45 11.08 -6.66
N GLY A 79 11.15 12.16 -6.33
CA GLY A 79 10.54 13.42 -5.89
C GLY A 79 10.03 13.26 -4.46
N GLU A 80 10.13 14.31 -3.63
CA GLU A 80 9.36 14.32 -2.39
C GLU A 80 7.87 14.29 -2.76
N PRO A 81 7.01 13.58 -2.02
CA PRO A 81 5.58 13.79 -2.16
C PRO A 81 5.34 15.22 -1.70
N THR A 82 5.24 16.15 -2.64
CA THR A 82 4.78 17.50 -2.37
C THR A 82 3.44 17.36 -1.67
N ALA A 83 3.37 17.83 -0.43
CA ALA A 83 2.18 17.86 0.41
C ALA A 83 1.01 18.66 -0.22
N ASP A 84 1.18 19.17 -1.45
CA ASP A 84 0.23 19.95 -2.22
C ASP A 84 -0.82 19.12 -2.97
N GLU A 85 -0.68 17.79 -3.06
CA GLU A 85 -1.70 16.92 -3.68
C GLU A 85 -2.81 16.47 -2.70
N GLN A 86 -2.92 17.13 -1.55
CA GLN A 86 -4.08 16.99 -0.65
C GLN A 86 -5.07 18.18 -0.77
N ALA A 87 -4.75 19.21 -1.57
CA ALA A 87 -5.61 20.38 -1.75
C ALA A 87 -6.54 20.32 -3.00
N ALA A 88 -6.38 19.34 -3.89
CA ALA A 88 -7.13 19.29 -5.16
C ALA A 88 -8.41 18.43 -5.13
N ALA A 89 -8.74 17.79 -3.99
CA ALA A 89 -9.94 16.95 -3.85
C ALA A 89 -11.15 17.65 -3.21
N GLU A 90 -11.07 18.94 -2.89
CA GLU A 90 -12.30 19.73 -2.69
C GLU A 90 -12.89 20.07 -4.06
N VAL A 91 -13.82 19.25 -4.53
CA VAL A 91 -14.73 19.60 -5.62
C VAL A 91 -15.98 20.25 -5.00
N PRO A 92 -16.23 21.56 -5.18
CA PRO A 92 -17.52 22.16 -4.88
C PRO A 92 -18.35 22.29 -6.16
N SER A 93 -19.41 21.50 -6.29
CA SER A 93 -20.56 21.76 -7.20
C SER A 93 -21.44 20.52 -7.24
N GLY A 94 -22.75 20.57 -7.07
CA GLY A 94 -23.65 21.70 -6.96
C GLY A 94 -25.07 21.13 -6.86
N THR A 95 -25.87 21.75 -6.00
CA THR A 95 -27.32 21.56 -5.86
C THR A 95 -28.03 21.70 -7.22
N VAL A 96 -28.92 20.77 -7.58
CA VAL A 96 -29.91 20.93 -8.67
C VAL A 96 -31.24 20.30 -8.25
N PRO A 97 -32.42 20.88 -8.62
CA PRO A 97 -33.57 20.97 -7.72
C PRO A 97 -34.68 19.94 -7.96
N LYS A 98 -35.64 19.92 -7.02
CA LYS A 98 -36.91 19.21 -7.09
C LYS A 98 -37.77 19.65 -8.28
N LYS A 99 -38.44 18.68 -8.90
CA LYS A 99 -39.73 18.85 -9.58
C LYS A 99 -40.78 18.04 -8.84
#